data_AF-A0A2S7NTV7-F1
#
_entry.id   AF-A0A2S7NTV7-F1
#
_cell.length_a   1.000
_cell.length_b   1.000
_cell.length_c   1.000
_cell.angle_alpha   90.00
_cell.angle_beta   90.00
_cell.angle_gamma   90.00
#
_symmetry.space_group_name_H-M   'P 1'
#
loop_
_entity.id
_entity.type
_entity.pdbx_description
1 polymer ?
#
loop_
_entity_poly.entity_id
_entity_poly.type
_entity_poly.pdbx_seq_one_letter_code
_entity_poly.pdbx_strand_id
1 'polypeptide(L)'
;MADRFPSLEEFDSGAQTEAQGDTNFDGGADDFLSREKAMLGDDANLFSTANDNAAFVEDGDDDLLGGGGGGGGNEEVIEFENSFPAIDTRNENVAPGGQVTGGYTNYQPQVNDEEEPEVIKQWRERRDLQLQAREERSEERKQETIKAAQQNIDDFYENYNTKKEKNIAQTRREAEEFLNSREDTAAGGTSWERIAKLVDLSGKGASGGGKGTGKEKFRELLMSLRKDEKAPGATGY
;
A
#
# COMPACT_ATOMS: atom_id res chain seq x y z
N MET A 1 34.18 -6.63 -28.08
CA MET A 1 33.51 -5.80 -27.04
C MET A 1 32.02 -5.66 -27.37
N ALA A 2 31.34 -6.78 -27.65
CA ALA A 2 29.90 -6.79 -27.97
C ALA A 2 29.07 -7.57 -26.93
N ASP A 3 29.71 -8.18 -25.92
CA ASP A 3 29.05 -9.07 -24.96
C ASP A 3 28.78 -8.38 -23.60
N ARG A 4 28.27 -7.15 -23.65
CA ARG A 4 27.86 -6.39 -22.44
C ARG A 4 26.41 -5.92 -22.45
N PHE A 5 25.60 -6.44 -23.38
CA PHE A 5 24.16 -6.22 -23.38
C PHE A 5 23.45 -7.56 -23.51
N PRO A 6 22.49 -7.86 -22.61
CA PRO A 6 21.63 -9.04 -22.74
C PRO A 6 20.86 -8.99 -24.05
N SER A 7 20.72 -10.14 -24.73
CA SER A 7 19.93 -10.24 -25.95
C SER A 7 18.43 -10.22 -25.63
N LEU A 8 17.63 -9.69 -26.56
CA LEU A 8 16.17 -9.58 -26.38
C LEU A 8 15.44 -10.92 -26.19
N GLU A 9 16.06 -12.04 -26.52
CA GLU A 9 15.51 -13.40 -26.29
C GLU A 9 15.55 -13.82 -24.81
N GLU A 10 16.42 -13.22 -24.00
CA GLU A 10 16.58 -13.58 -22.58
C GLU A 10 15.53 -12.93 -21.67
N PHE A 11 14.86 -11.86 -22.13
CA PHE A 11 13.78 -11.20 -21.39
C PHE A 11 12.44 -11.94 -21.45
N ASP A 12 12.18 -12.74 -22.49
CA ASP A 12 10.89 -13.40 -22.74
C ASP A 12 10.78 -14.79 -22.09
N SER A 13 11.92 -15.35 -21.64
CA SER A 13 12.00 -16.73 -21.12
C SER A 13 11.83 -16.86 -19.60
N GLY A 14 11.50 -15.76 -18.89
CA GLY A 14 11.09 -15.81 -17.48
C GLY A 14 12.16 -16.33 -16.49
N ALA A 15 13.43 -16.37 -16.89
CA ALA A 15 14.51 -17.02 -16.13
C ALA A 15 15.48 -16.04 -15.44
N GLN A 16 15.17 -14.75 -15.35
CA GLN A 16 15.92 -13.78 -14.53
C GLN A 16 14.98 -12.88 -13.73
N THR A 17 14.45 -13.42 -12.63
CA THR A 17 13.92 -12.62 -11.51
C THR A 17 14.78 -12.80 -10.26
N GLU A 18 16.09 -13.02 -10.43
CA GLU A 18 17.05 -12.89 -9.33
C GLU A 18 17.86 -11.63 -9.58
N ALA A 19 17.39 -10.53 -8.99
CA ALA A 19 18.20 -9.34 -8.79
C ALA A 19 19.42 -9.75 -7.96
N GLN A 20 20.55 -9.91 -8.63
CA GLN A 20 21.83 -10.05 -7.94
C GLN A 20 22.24 -8.67 -7.43
N GLY A 21 21.85 -8.40 -6.18
CA GLY A 21 22.18 -7.18 -5.46
C GLY A 21 21.20 -7.00 -4.32
N ASP A 22 21.66 -7.27 -3.09
CA ASP A 22 20.95 -7.08 -1.83
C ASP A 22 20.06 -5.83 -1.86
N THR A 23 18.75 -6.02 -2.05
CA THR A 23 17.76 -5.03 -1.64
C THR A 23 17.53 -5.19 -0.14
N ASN A 24 18.58 -4.93 0.64
CA ASN A 24 18.42 -4.52 2.02
C ASN A 24 17.90 -3.09 1.94
N PHE A 25 16.57 -2.94 1.89
CA PHE A 25 15.88 -1.65 2.02
C PHE A 25 16.01 -1.22 3.48
N ASP A 26 17.23 -0.85 3.85
CA ASP A 26 17.56 -0.09 5.03
C ASP A 26 17.50 1.37 4.60
N GLY A 27 16.64 2.16 5.24
CA GLY A 27 16.42 3.58 4.93
C GLY A 27 17.62 4.44 5.33
N GLY A 28 18.78 4.21 4.72
CA GLY A 28 20.05 4.84 5.06
C GLY A 28 20.83 5.25 3.81
N ALA A 29 20.94 6.58 3.64
CA ALA A 29 22.06 7.28 3.01
C ALA A 29 22.27 7.26 1.48
N ASP A 30 21.42 6.65 0.66
CA ASP A 30 21.57 6.71 -0.81
C ASP A 30 20.44 7.50 -1.49
N ASP A 31 20.35 8.77 -1.12
CA ASP A 31 19.37 9.72 -1.64
C ASP A 31 19.52 9.97 -3.16
N PHE A 32 18.40 10.17 -3.85
CA PHE A 32 18.30 10.32 -5.31
C PHE A 32 19.28 11.37 -5.86
N LEU A 33 19.51 12.45 -5.10
CA LEU A 33 20.45 13.52 -5.44
C LEU A 33 21.91 13.05 -5.39
N SER A 34 22.27 12.16 -4.48
CA SER A 34 23.61 11.57 -4.40
C SER A 34 23.89 10.67 -5.61
N ARG A 35 22.88 9.92 -6.07
CA ARG A 35 22.97 9.09 -7.27
C ARG A 35 23.07 9.93 -8.55
N GLU A 36 22.30 11.01 -8.65
CA GLU A 36 22.40 11.92 -9.81
C GLU A 36 23.74 12.68 -9.81
N LYS A 37 24.19 13.16 -8.64
CA LYS A 37 25.49 13.80 -8.46
C LYS A 37 26.66 12.89 -8.84
N ALA A 38 26.59 11.61 -8.50
CA ALA A 38 27.60 10.63 -8.91
C ALA A 38 27.60 10.38 -10.43
N MET A 39 26.43 10.45 -11.08
CA MET A 39 26.32 10.33 -12.54
C MET A 39 26.82 11.57 -13.29
N LEU A 40 26.59 12.76 -12.75
CA LEU A 40 26.90 14.03 -13.39
C LEU A 40 28.28 14.59 -13.02
N GLY A 41 28.90 14.06 -11.95
CA GLY A 41 30.27 14.37 -11.56
C GLY A 41 30.47 15.85 -11.21
N ASP A 42 31.53 16.47 -11.75
CA ASP A 42 31.90 17.86 -11.46
C ASP A 42 30.84 18.87 -11.90
N ASP A 43 30.04 18.54 -12.93
CA ASP A 43 28.97 19.39 -13.47
C ASP A 43 27.75 19.45 -12.54
N ALA A 44 27.61 18.54 -11.58
CA ALA A 44 26.52 18.54 -10.60
C ALA A 44 26.47 19.83 -9.76
N ASN A 45 27.61 20.47 -9.54
CA ASN A 45 27.68 21.71 -8.77
C ASN A 45 27.08 22.93 -9.49
N LEU A 46 26.79 22.84 -10.79
CA LEU A 46 26.05 23.88 -11.52
C LEU A 46 24.55 23.84 -11.21
N PHE A 47 24.04 22.69 -10.76
CA PHE A 47 22.62 22.47 -10.51
C PHE A 47 22.27 22.49 -9.01
N SER A 48 23.27 22.46 -8.13
CA SER A 48 23.03 22.54 -6.69
C SER A 48 22.59 23.94 -6.27
N THR A 49 21.45 24.06 -5.59
CA THR A 49 20.97 25.33 -5.01
C THR A 49 21.05 25.30 -3.48
N ALA A 50 21.04 26.48 -2.84
CA ALA A 50 21.12 26.57 -1.37
C ALA A 50 19.93 25.90 -0.64
N ASN A 51 18.87 25.55 -1.37
CA ASN A 51 17.62 24.99 -0.82
C ASN A 51 17.48 23.48 -1.02
N ASP A 52 18.49 22.80 -1.57
CA ASP A 52 18.43 21.36 -1.87
C ASP A 52 18.27 20.47 -0.61
N ASN A 53 18.46 21.04 0.59
CA ASN A 53 18.23 20.36 1.87
C ASN A 53 16.80 20.47 2.40
N ALA A 54 15.91 21.27 1.79
CA ALA A 54 14.55 21.48 2.27
C ALA A 54 13.61 20.28 2.04
N ALA A 55 14.01 19.32 1.20
CA ALA A 55 13.24 18.12 0.89
C ALA A 55 13.57 16.92 1.80
N PHE A 56 14.52 17.04 2.72
CA PHE A 56 14.82 15.98 3.69
C PHE A 56 13.89 16.05 4.88
N VAL A 57 13.05 15.04 5.03
CA VAL A 57 12.24 14.80 6.23
C VAL A 57 13.21 14.34 7.32
N GLU A 58 13.46 15.18 8.33
CA GLU A 58 14.05 14.72 9.59
C GLU A 58 13.06 13.73 10.22
N ASP A 59 13.55 12.54 10.58
CA ASP A 59 12.78 11.42 11.12
C ASP A 59 12.14 11.82 12.47
N GLY A 60 10.99 12.47 12.39
CA GLY A 60 10.37 13.15 13.52
C GLY A 60 9.08 13.85 13.11
N ASP A 61 8.01 13.05 13.06
CA ASP A 61 6.60 13.47 13.12
C ASP A 61 5.99 14.16 11.87
N ASP A 62 5.13 13.39 11.20
CA ASP A 62 3.82 13.80 10.66
C ASP A 62 3.78 15.04 9.75
N ASP A 63 4.10 14.90 8.45
CA ASP A 63 3.26 15.44 7.35
C ASP A 63 3.76 15.05 5.94
N LEU A 64 3.43 13.86 5.45
CA LEU A 64 3.78 13.45 4.07
C LEU A 64 2.91 14.14 3.00
N LEU A 65 1.87 14.91 3.38
CA LEU A 65 0.98 15.59 2.45
C LEU A 65 0.50 16.98 2.93
N GLY A 66 1.36 17.73 3.64
CA GLY A 66 1.13 19.14 3.97
C GLY A 66 -0.26 19.46 4.54
N GLY A 67 -0.82 18.55 5.35
CA GLY A 67 -2.16 18.59 5.92
C GLY A 67 -2.19 18.58 7.46
N GLY A 68 -1.13 18.97 8.15
CA GLY A 68 -1.03 19.00 9.61
C GLY A 68 -1.06 20.44 10.16
N GLY A 69 -2.25 20.93 10.54
CA GLY A 69 -2.50 22.32 10.89
C GLY A 69 -1.59 22.92 11.98
N GLY A 70 -0.93 24.02 11.64
CA GLY A 70 -0.09 24.79 12.55
C GLY A 70 0.38 26.16 12.03
N GLY A 71 -0.50 26.95 11.40
CA GLY A 71 -0.30 28.41 11.30
C GLY A 71 0.94 28.94 10.57
N GLY A 72 1.37 28.30 9.48
CA GLY A 72 2.53 28.75 8.68
C GLY A 72 2.49 28.45 7.18
N GLY A 73 1.36 28.00 6.62
CA GLY A 73 1.22 27.59 5.21
C GLY A 73 1.31 28.72 4.17
N ASN A 74 1.77 29.89 4.59
CA ASN A 74 1.96 31.08 3.78
C ASN A 74 3.44 31.41 3.58
N GLU A 75 4.36 30.96 4.44
CA GLU A 75 5.79 31.31 4.32
C GLU A 75 6.41 30.71 3.05
N GLU A 76 6.16 29.42 2.78
CA GLU A 76 6.72 28.70 1.62
C GLU A 76 6.13 29.17 0.28
N VAL A 77 4.82 29.51 0.28
CA VAL A 77 4.15 30.11 -0.88
C VAL A 77 4.64 31.54 -1.11
N ILE A 78 4.85 32.32 -0.05
CA ILE A 78 5.39 33.69 -0.14
C ILE A 78 6.86 33.66 -0.61
N GLU A 79 7.66 32.70 -0.17
CA GLU A 79 9.06 32.56 -0.58
C GLU A 79 9.18 32.12 -2.04
N PHE A 80 8.33 31.20 -2.49
CA PHE A 80 8.19 30.86 -3.91
C PHE A 80 7.71 32.07 -4.74
N GLU A 81 6.70 32.82 -4.28
CA GLU A 81 6.21 34.02 -4.97
C GLU A 81 7.27 35.13 -5.05
N ASN A 82 8.16 35.24 -4.06
CA ASN A 82 9.26 36.21 -4.03
C ASN A 82 10.45 35.81 -4.93
N SER A 83 10.57 34.53 -5.30
CA SER A 83 11.59 34.05 -6.24
C SER A 83 11.31 34.44 -7.69
N PHE A 84 10.07 34.88 -7.97
CA PHE A 84 9.70 35.50 -9.23
C PHE A 84 9.61 37.02 -9.06
N PRO A 85 10.03 37.82 -10.07
CA PRO A 85 9.80 39.25 -10.04
C PRO A 85 8.29 39.51 -9.93
N ALA A 86 7.88 40.21 -8.87
CA ALA A 86 6.47 40.51 -8.62
C ALA A 86 5.88 41.25 -9.84
N ILE A 87 5.02 40.56 -10.58
CA ILE A 87 4.16 41.19 -11.58
C ILE A 87 3.08 41.90 -10.76
N ASP A 88 3.29 43.18 -10.46
CA ASP A 88 2.26 44.03 -9.87
C ASP A 88 1.00 43.91 -10.74
N THR A 89 -0.02 43.25 -10.22
CA THR A 89 -1.29 42.99 -10.91
C THR A 89 -2.18 44.24 -10.99
N ARG A 90 -1.60 45.42 -10.73
CA ARG A 90 -2.19 46.72 -11.08
C ARG A 90 -1.35 47.46 -12.11
N ASN A 91 -1.12 46.82 -13.25
CA ASN A 91 -0.94 47.61 -14.46
C ASN A 91 -2.30 48.18 -14.87
N GLU A 92 -2.52 49.47 -14.60
CA GLU A 92 -3.75 50.22 -14.95
C GLU A 92 -4.03 50.27 -16.47
N ASN A 93 -3.14 49.68 -17.29
CA ASN A 93 -3.23 49.55 -18.74
C ASN A 93 -3.71 48.17 -19.25
N VAL A 94 -4.18 47.25 -18.40
CA VAL A 94 -4.61 45.89 -18.85
C VAL A 94 -6.11 45.69 -18.61
N ALA A 95 -6.88 45.61 -19.70
CA ALA A 95 -8.29 45.22 -19.70
C ALA A 95 -8.44 43.70 -19.41
N PRO A 96 -9.62 43.21 -18.95
CA PRO A 96 -9.76 41.85 -18.44
C PRO A 96 -9.65 40.84 -19.59
N GLY A 97 -8.49 40.21 -19.70
CA GLY A 97 -8.11 39.33 -20.80
C GLY A 97 -6.62 39.52 -21.07
N GLY A 98 -5.77 38.83 -20.30
CA GLY A 98 -4.32 39.04 -20.23
C GLY A 98 -3.61 38.94 -21.57
N GLN A 99 -3.39 40.10 -22.21
CA GLN A 99 -2.50 40.25 -23.36
C GLN A 99 -1.40 41.24 -22.95
N VAL A 100 -0.21 40.72 -22.66
CA VAL A 100 0.97 41.52 -22.33
C VAL A 100 1.63 41.94 -23.64
N THR A 101 1.07 42.94 -24.30
CA THR A 101 1.67 43.56 -25.48
C THR A 101 1.58 45.07 -25.36
N GLY A 102 2.55 45.67 -24.67
CA GLY A 102 2.74 47.11 -24.70
C GLY A 102 3.16 47.56 -26.10
N GLY A 103 2.26 48.26 -26.81
CA GLY A 103 2.62 49.15 -27.92
C GLY A 103 2.95 48.52 -29.29
N TYR A 104 2.66 47.25 -29.53
CA TYR A 104 2.81 46.67 -30.87
C TYR A 104 1.49 46.78 -31.62
N THR A 105 1.52 47.36 -32.82
CA THR A 105 0.40 47.30 -33.77
C THR A 105 0.00 45.84 -33.96
N ASN A 106 -1.27 45.53 -33.70
CA ASN A 106 -1.88 44.24 -34.00
C ASN A 106 -1.76 43.99 -35.51
N TYR A 107 -0.69 43.33 -35.93
CA TYR A 107 -0.61 42.70 -37.24
C TYR A 107 -1.58 41.52 -37.19
N GLN A 108 -2.81 41.73 -37.65
CA GLN A 108 -3.63 40.62 -38.13
C GLN A 108 -3.01 40.21 -39.47
N PRO A 109 -2.32 39.07 -39.57
CA PRO A 109 -1.86 38.59 -40.86
C PRO A 109 -3.10 38.49 -41.74
N GLN A 110 -3.08 39.23 -42.86
CA GLN A 110 -4.05 39.06 -43.91
C GLN A 110 -3.81 37.62 -44.39
N VAL A 111 -4.67 36.70 -44.00
CA VAL A 111 -4.60 35.31 -44.46
C VAL A 111 -5.03 35.37 -45.91
N ASN A 112 -4.08 35.59 -46.82
CA ASN A 112 -4.31 35.24 -48.21
C ASN A 112 -4.56 33.73 -48.21
N ASP A 113 -5.68 33.30 -48.80
CA ASP A 113 -5.99 31.90 -49.10
C ASP A 113 -5.03 31.36 -50.19
N GLU A 114 -3.72 31.50 -49.96
CA GLU A 114 -2.71 30.83 -50.75
C GLU A 114 -2.67 29.37 -50.29
N GLU A 115 -2.78 28.44 -51.24
CA GLU A 115 -2.72 27.01 -50.95
C GLU A 115 -1.52 26.70 -50.05
N GLU A 116 -1.78 26.14 -48.86
CA GLU A 116 -0.70 25.81 -47.92
C GLU A 116 0.39 25.01 -48.66
N PRO A 117 1.67 25.40 -48.49
CA PRO A 117 2.76 24.75 -49.21
C PRO A 117 2.78 23.25 -48.87
N GLU A 118 3.00 22.41 -49.87
CA GLU A 118 2.88 20.94 -49.76
C GLU A 118 3.70 20.35 -48.62
N VAL A 119 4.83 20.96 -48.28
CA VAL A 119 5.68 20.57 -47.13
C VAL A 119 4.95 20.72 -45.80
N ILE A 120 4.16 21.78 -45.63
CA ILE A 120 3.37 22.00 -44.41
C ILE A 120 2.20 21.00 -44.35
N LYS A 121 1.57 20.68 -45.48
CA LYS A 121 0.53 19.65 -45.55
C LYS A 121 1.07 18.28 -45.11
N GLN A 122 2.19 17.84 -45.70
CA GLN A 122 2.84 16.57 -45.34
C GLN A 122 3.31 16.54 -43.88
N TRP A 123 3.79 17.68 -43.36
CA TRP A 123 4.18 17.78 -41.95
C TRP A 123 2.99 17.65 -41.01
N ARG A 124 1.85 18.30 -41.32
CA ARG A 124 0.60 18.17 -40.56
C ARG A 124 0.10 16.73 -40.57
N GLU A 125 0.01 16.11 -41.74
CA GLU A 125 -0.40 14.71 -41.86
C GLU A 125 0.49 13.76 -41.05
N ARG A 126 1.82 13.93 -41.11
CA ARG A 126 2.76 13.12 -40.31
C ARG A 126 2.58 13.33 -38.81
N ARG A 127 2.36 14.57 -38.38
CA ARG A 127 2.15 14.91 -36.97
C ARG A 127 0.82 14.35 -36.46
N ASP A 128 -0.23 14.47 -37.25
CA ASP A 128 -1.56 14.00 -36.90
C ASP A 128 -1.57 12.46 -36.82
N LEU A 129 -0.87 11.76 -37.73
CA LEU A 129 -0.62 10.32 -37.62
C LEU A 129 0.13 9.93 -36.35
N GLN A 130 1.17 10.69 -35.97
CA GLN A 130 1.91 10.44 -34.73
C GLN A 130 1.06 10.70 -33.48
N LEU A 131 0.17 11.70 -33.54
CA LEU A 131 -0.74 12.02 -32.45
C LEU A 131 -1.79 10.92 -32.31
N GLN A 132 -2.37 10.47 -33.43
CA GLN A 132 -3.33 9.36 -33.46
C GLN A 132 -2.72 8.08 -32.89
N ALA A 133 -1.49 7.71 -33.27
CA ALA A 133 -0.82 6.53 -32.74
C ALA A 133 -0.51 6.64 -31.23
N ARG A 134 -0.25 7.86 -30.73
CA ARG A 134 -0.07 8.10 -29.29
C ARG A 134 -1.39 8.05 -28.53
N GLU A 135 -2.46 8.59 -29.10
CA GLU A 135 -3.82 8.53 -28.54
C GLU A 135 -4.32 7.10 -28.48
N GLU A 136 -4.14 6.31 -29.54
CA GLU A 136 -4.50 4.89 -29.58
C GLU A 136 -3.78 4.11 -28.47
N ARG A 137 -2.46 4.25 -28.34
CA ARG A 137 -1.70 3.60 -27.25
C ARG A 137 -2.10 4.12 -25.86
N SER A 138 -2.53 5.37 -25.75
CA SER A 138 -3.00 5.93 -24.48
C SER A 138 -4.37 5.37 -24.11
N GLU A 139 -5.26 5.25 -25.09
CA GLU A 139 -6.60 4.69 -24.89
C GLU A 139 -6.50 3.19 -24.59
N GLU A 140 -5.66 2.44 -25.30
CA GLU A 140 -5.39 1.02 -24.99
C GLU A 140 -4.93 0.83 -23.54
N ARG A 141 -3.91 1.57 -23.10
CA ARG A 141 -3.41 1.50 -21.71
C ARG A 141 -4.47 1.88 -20.69
N LYS A 142 -5.32 2.86 -21.02
CA LYS A 142 -6.44 3.26 -20.14
C LYS A 142 -7.49 2.14 -20.07
N GLN A 143 -7.85 1.54 -21.18
CA GLN A 143 -8.80 0.42 -21.23
C GLN A 143 -8.25 -0.81 -20.50
N GLU A 144 -6.96 -1.12 -20.66
CA GLU A 144 -6.28 -2.18 -19.90
C GLU A 144 -6.30 -1.91 -18.40
N THR A 145 -6.02 -0.66 -17.99
CA THR A 145 -6.08 -0.27 -16.57
C THR A 145 -7.49 -0.40 -16.01
N ILE A 146 -8.51 0.02 -16.78
CA ILE A 146 -9.92 -0.13 -16.37
C ILE A 146 -10.30 -1.61 -16.26
N LYS A 147 -9.91 -2.44 -17.24
CA LYS A 147 -10.18 -3.88 -17.22
C LYS A 147 -9.48 -4.57 -16.05
N ALA A 148 -8.21 -4.25 -15.81
CA ALA A 148 -7.46 -4.75 -14.67
C ALA A 148 -8.10 -4.32 -13.34
N ALA A 149 -8.57 -3.07 -13.24
CA ALA A 149 -9.28 -2.60 -12.06
C ALA A 149 -10.60 -3.36 -11.83
N GLN A 150 -11.37 -3.62 -12.90
CA GLN A 150 -12.59 -4.43 -12.81
C GLN A 150 -12.28 -5.87 -12.37
N GLN A 151 -11.27 -6.51 -12.95
CA GLN A 151 -10.84 -7.85 -12.56
C GLN A 151 -10.40 -7.90 -11.09
N ASN A 152 -9.63 -6.92 -10.62
CA ASN A 152 -9.23 -6.84 -9.21
C ASN A 152 -10.42 -6.68 -8.27
N ILE A 153 -11.47 -5.95 -8.70
CA ILE A 153 -12.71 -5.82 -7.92
C ILE A 153 -13.41 -7.19 -7.83
N ASP A 154 -13.56 -7.89 -8.95
CA ASP A 154 -14.19 -9.21 -8.99
C ASP A 154 -13.41 -10.23 -8.14
N ASP A 155 -12.09 -10.28 -8.30
CA ASP A 155 -11.18 -11.13 -7.54
C ASP A 155 -11.25 -10.83 -6.03
N PHE A 156 -11.37 -9.56 -5.65
CA PHE A 156 -11.52 -9.18 -4.24
C PHE A 156 -12.80 -9.75 -3.64
N TYR A 157 -13.94 -9.64 -4.34
CA TYR A 157 -15.20 -10.16 -3.84
C TYR A 157 -15.25 -11.69 -3.83
N GLU A 158 -14.66 -12.34 -4.84
CA GLU A 158 -14.58 -13.80 -4.87
C GLU A 158 -13.70 -14.34 -3.72
N ASN A 159 -12.54 -13.72 -3.49
CA ASN A 159 -11.65 -14.06 -2.38
C ASN A 159 -12.29 -13.76 -1.02
N TYR A 160 -12.98 -12.61 -0.88
CA TYR A 160 -13.69 -12.26 0.34
C TYR A 160 -14.80 -13.26 0.65
N ASN A 161 -15.64 -13.60 -0.34
CA ASN A 161 -16.72 -14.56 -0.17
C ASN A 161 -16.17 -15.94 0.17
N THR A 162 -15.14 -16.40 -0.54
CA THR A 162 -14.47 -17.68 -0.23
C THR A 162 -13.91 -17.69 1.19
N LYS A 163 -13.27 -16.60 1.64
CA LYS A 163 -12.75 -16.48 3.00
C LYS A 163 -13.87 -16.46 4.05
N LYS A 164 -14.95 -15.75 3.78
CA LYS A 164 -16.14 -15.69 4.63
C LYS A 164 -16.78 -17.07 4.76
N GLU A 165 -16.99 -17.78 3.65
CA GLU A 165 -17.54 -19.13 3.65
C GLU A 165 -16.63 -20.12 4.39
N LYS A 166 -15.32 -20.06 4.17
CA LYS A 166 -14.34 -20.87 4.93
C LYS A 166 -14.42 -20.59 6.43
N ASN A 167 -14.52 -19.32 6.83
CA ASN A 167 -14.62 -18.96 8.24
C ASN A 167 -15.95 -19.43 8.86
N ILE A 168 -17.07 -19.26 8.16
CA ILE A 168 -18.37 -19.77 8.59
C ILE A 168 -18.34 -21.30 8.72
N ALA A 169 -17.77 -22.00 7.73
CA ALA A 169 -17.62 -23.45 7.75
C ALA A 169 -16.71 -23.91 8.90
N GLN A 170 -15.63 -23.18 9.17
CA GLN A 170 -14.74 -23.43 10.30
C GLN A 170 -15.49 -23.25 11.63
N THR A 171 -16.15 -22.12 11.85
CA THR A 171 -16.93 -21.87 13.08
C THR A 171 -18.04 -22.90 13.26
N ARG A 172 -18.69 -23.32 12.17
CA ARG A 172 -19.68 -24.40 12.22
C ARG A 172 -19.05 -25.73 12.63
N ARG A 173 -17.90 -26.09 12.05
CA ARG A 173 -17.16 -27.30 12.42
C ARG A 173 -16.72 -27.27 13.87
N GLU A 174 -16.16 -26.15 14.33
CA GLU A 174 -15.76 -25.94 15.73
C GLU A 174 -16.97 -26.02 16.67
N ALA A 175 -18.13 -25.50 16.26
CA ALA A 175 -19.36 -25.64 17.03
C ALA A 175 -19.86 -27.09 17.08
N GLU A 176 -19.80 -27.83 15.97
CA GLU A 176 -20.13 -29.25 15.92
C GLU A 176 -19.16 -30.09 16.77
N GLU A 177 -17.86 -29.80 16.73
CA GLU A 177 -16.84 -30.40 17.59
C GLU A 177 -17.03 -30.04 19.06
N PHE A 178 -17.43 -28.80 19.37
CA PHE A 178 -17.77 -28.37 20.72
C PHE A 178 -19.03 -29.09 21.25
N LEU A 179 -20.06 -29.25 20.41
CA LEU A 179 -21.25 -30.03 20.76
C LEU A 179 -20.92 -31.50 20.96
N ASN A 180 -20.13 -32.11 20.07
CA ASN A 180 -19.70 -33.49 20.21
C ASN A 180 -18.83 -33.70 21.46
N SER A 181 -17.89 -32.81 21.76
CA SER A 181 -17.08 -32.90 22.98
C SER A 181 -17.92 -32.67 24.24
N ARG A 182 -18.97 -31.84 24.19
CA ARG A 182 -19.96 -31.70 25.26
C ARG A 182 -20.80 -32.97 25.42
N GLU A 183 -21.27 -33.59 24.34
CA GLU A 183 -22.06 -34.82 24.36
C GLU A 183 -21.22 -36.01 24.84
N ASP A 184 -19.96 -36.14 24.39
CA ASP A 184 -19.02 -37.16 24.86
C ASP A 184 -18.65 -36.95 26.34
N THR A 185 -18.52 -35.69 26.78
CA THR A 185 -18.36 -35.35 28.19
C THR A 185 -19.62 -35.64 29.01
N ALA A 186 -20.81 -35.60 28.41
CA ALA A 186 -22.07 -35.91 29.08
C ALA A 186 -22.37 -37.42 29.10
N ALA A 187 -21.92 -38.18 28.08
CA ALA A 187 -22.28 -39.57 27.85
C ALA A 187 -21.29 -40.60 28.44
N GLY A 188 -20.02 -40.25 28.66
CA GLY A 188 -18.99 -41.18 29.12
C GLY A 188 -18.49 -40.95 30.56
N GLY A 189 -18.63 -41.97 31.42
CA GLY A 189 -17.88 -42.09 32.69
C GLY A 189 -18.67 -41.86 33.98
N THR A 190 -17.97 -41.94 35.12
CA THR A 190 -18.54 -41.66 36.45
C THR A 190 -18.91 -40.17 36.57
N SER A 191 -19.84 -39.80 37.45
CA SER A 191 -20.23 -38.38 37.64
C SER A 191 -19.05 -37.46 37.97
N TRP A 192 -18.00 -38.00 38.61
CA TRP A 192 -16.77 -37.29 38.92
C TRP A 192 -15.85 -37.09 37.72
N GLU A 193 -15.85 -37.99 36.75
CA GLU A 193 -15.11 -37.79 35.50
C GLU A 193 -15.73 -36.67 34.65
N ARG A 194 -17.06 -36.54 34.67
CA ARG A 194 -17.78 -35.42 34.04
C ARG A 194 -17.43 -34.07 34.68
N ILE A 195 -17.42 -34.02 36.02
CA ILE A 195 -17.04 -32.83 36.79
C ILE A 195 -15.57 -32.46 36.52
N ALA A 196 -14.67 -33.45 36.47
CA ALA A 196 -13.25 -33.22 36.21
C ALA A 196 -12.94 -32.74 34.78
N LYS A 197 -13.78 -33.08 33.78
CA LYS A 197 -13.68 -32.53 32.41
C LYS A 197 -14.19 -31.09 32.30
N LEU A 198 -15.20 -30.71 33.09
CA LEU A 198 -15.76 -29.34 33.14
C LEU A 198 -14.87 -28.36 33.91
N VAL A 199 -14.16 -28.85 34.92
CA VAL A 199 -13.21 -28.05 35.69
C VAL A 199 -11.88 -28.05 34.92
N ASP A 200 -11.37 -26.88 34.57
CA ASP A 200 -10.05 -26.77 33.93
C ASP A 200 -8.94 -27.25 34.89
N LEU A 201 -8.55 -28.51 34.72
CA LEU A 201 -7.42 -29.13 35.41
C LEU A 201 -6.12 -29.04 34.59
N SER A 202 -6.16 -28.41 33.41
CA SER A 202 -5.01 -28.23 32.53
C SER A 202 -4.09 -27.12 33.05
N GLY A 203 -2.78 -27.34 32.99
CA GLY A 203 -1.77 -26.29 33.21
C GLY A 203 -1.28 -26.07 34.65
N LYS A 204 -1.87 -26.72 35.66
CA LYS A 204 -1.42 -26.59 37.06
C LYS A 204 -1.61 -27.97 37.69
N GLY A 205 -0.52 -28.73 37.86
CA GLY A 205 -0.52 -30.15 38.25
C GLY A 205 -1.31 -30.50 39.53
N ALA A 206 -1.13 -31.68 40.13
CA ALA A 206 -1.96 -32.12 41.26
C ALA A 206 -2.05 -31.12 42.45
N SER A 207 -1.06 -30.23 42.62
CA SER A 207 -1.03 -29.15 43.62
C SER A 207 -1.31 -27.74 43.02
N GLY A 208 -1.92 -27.71 41.85
CA GLY A 208 -2.05 -26.52 41.04
C GLY A 208 -3.12 -25.55 41.54
N GLY A 209 -2.70 -24.46 42.15
CA GLY A 209 -3.57 -23.39 42.64
C GLY A 209 -2.69 -22.26 43.16
N GLY A 210 -3.15 -21.00 43.14
CA GLY A 210 -2.38 -19.96 43.83
C GLY A 210 -2.12 -20.37 45.28
N LYS A 211 -0.88 -20.30 45.75
CA LYS A 211 -0.52 -20.65 47.14
C LYS A 211 -1.45 -19.91 48.10
N GLY A 212 -2.04 -20.63 49.05
CA GLY A 212 -2.93 -20.05 50.07
C GLY A 212 -4.41 -19.94 49.68
N THR A 213 -4.82 -20.47 48.52
CA THR A 213 -6.23 -20.41 48.09
C THR A 213 -7.07 -21.65 48.43
N GLY A 214 -6.47 -22.71 48.98
CA GLY A 214 -7.17 -23.97 49.31
C GLY A 214 -7.61 -24.79 48.10
N LYS A 215 -7.40 -24.27 46.88
CA LYS A 215 -7.80 -24.89 45.60
C LYS A 215 -6.96 -26.12 45.26
N GLU A 216 -5.79 -26.25 45.87
CA GLU A 216 -4.91 -27.42 45.78
C GLU A 216 -5.56 -28.67 46.38
N LYS A 217 -6.17 -28.56 47.57
CA LYS A 217 -6.87 -29.68 48.23
C LYS A 217 -8.12 -30.09 47.48
N PHE A 218 -8.83 -29.11 46.90
CA PHE A 218 -9.99 -29.36 46.06
C PHE A 218 -9.61 -30.09 44.75
N ARG A 219 -8.50 -29.71 44.11
CA ARG A 219 -8.00 -30.43 42.93
C ARG A 219 -7.55 -31.85 43.27
N GLU A 220 -6.85 -32.04 44.39
CA GLU A 220 -6.44 -33.36 44.86
C GLU A 220 -7.65 -34.28 45.10
N LEU A 221 -8.70 -33.75 45.75
CA LEU A 221 -9.97 -34.45 45.96
C LEU A 221 -10.66 -34.80 44.63
N LEU A 222 -10.69 -33.87 43.67
CA LEU A 222 -11.29 -34.14 42.35
C LEU A 222 -10.50 -35.20 41.56
N MET A 223 -9.18 -35.23 41.69
CA MET A 223 -8.34 -36.25 41.05
C MET A 223 -8.49 -37.64 41.70
N SER A 224 -8.68 -37.71 43.02
CA SER A 224 -8.94 -38.98 43.71
C SER A 224 -10.33 -39.53 43.38
N LEU A 225 -11.36 -38.68 43.41
CA LEU A 225 -12.73 -39.04 43.07
C LEU A 225 -12.91 -39.42 41.59
N ARG A 226 -12.12 -38.83 40.68
CA ARG A 226 -12.09 -39.24 39.27
C ARG A 226 -11.58 -40.67 39.08
N LYS A 227 -10.61 -41.11 39.90
CA LYS A 227 -9.97 -42.44 39.79
C LYS A 227 -10.70 -43.52 40.59
N ASP A 228 -11.58 -43.15 41.51
CA ASP A 228 -12.30 -44.07 42.38
C ASP A 228 -13.63 -44.51 41.77
N GLU A 229 -13.70 -45.78 41.36
CA GLU A 229 -14.90 -46.42 40.79
C GLU A 229 -16.04 -46.64 41.80
N LYS A 230 -15.75 -46.57 43.12
CA LYS A 230 -16.75 -46.67 44.20
C LYS A 230 -17.17 -45.33 44.77
N ALA A 231 -16.73 -44.23 44.17
CA ALA A 231 -17.09 -42.90 44.63
C ALA A 231 -18.63 -42.71 44.61
N PRO A 232 -19.21 -41.98 45.58
CA PRO A 232 -20.63 -41.68 45.59
C PRO A 232 -21.02 -40.98 44.28
N GLY A 233 -22.01 -41.53 43.56
CA GLY A 233 -22.43 -41.07 42.22
C GLY A 233 -21.64 -41.65 41.04
N ALA A 234 -20.76 -42.63 41.27
CA ALA A 234 -20.04 -43.36 40.22
C ALA A 234 -20.94 -44.39 39.49
N THR A 235 -21.84 -45.05 40.22
CA THR A 235 -22.95 -45.82 39.67
C THR A 235 -24.13 -44.86 39.50
N GLY A 236 -24.51 -44.52 38.27
CA GLY A 236 -25.62 -43.60 38.00
C GLY A 236 -26.93 -44.02 38.70
N TYR A 237 -27.77 -43.03 39.04
CA TYR A 237 -29.19 -43.23 39.28
C TYR A 237 -29.95 -43.26 37.95
#